data_AF-A0A9N9WGH1-F1
#
_entry.id   AF-A0A9N9WGH1-F1
#
_cell.length_a   1.000
_cell.length_b   1.000
_cell.length_c   1.000
_cell.angle_alpha   90.00
_cell.angle_beta   90.00
_cell.angle_gamma   90.00
#
_symmetry.space_group_name_H-M   'P 1'
#
loop_
_entity.id
_entity.type
_entity.pdbx_description
1 polymer ?
#
loop_
_entity_poly.entity_id
_entity_poly.type
_entity_poly.pdbx_seq_one_letter_code
_entity_poly.pdbx_strand_id
1 'polypeptide(L)'
;MVAMLEVAERNNNDYFRSFLPVESGLWLQVLPSSTVRTLLDNITFRLAVCLRLGATCNISHLCPCGEMVYSSGHHGLSCSRSAGRISRHASINGIIHGVLATASVPAILEPNELTRDDGKKPDGISLVPWRMSRPLVWDTICVDTLTPSHLPGICL
;
A
#
# COMPACT_ATOMS: atom_id res chain seq x y z
N MET A 1 -16.91 6.62 -16.58
CA MET A 1 -15.67 7.43 -16.66
C MET A 1 -15.96 8.93 -16.55
N VAL A 2 -16.93 9.47 -17.31
CA VAL A 2 -17.32 10.90 -17.24
C VAL A 2 -17.83 11.32 -15.85
N ALA A 3 -18.64 10.48 -15.19
CA ALA A 3 -19.16 10.78 -13.85
C ALA A 3 -18.12 10.74 -12.70
N MET A 4 -16.92 10.16 -12.92
CA MET A 4 -15.86 10.16 -11.90
C MET A 4 -15.05 11.46 -11.89
N LEU A 5 -15.05 12.21 -13.01
CA LEU A 5 -14.33 13.49 -13.09
C LEU A 5 -15.11 14.62 -12.40
N GLU A 6 -16.44 14.65 -12.50
CA GLU A 6 -17.27 15.70 -11.89
C GLU A 6 -17.26 15.71 -10.35
N VAL A 7 -17.00 14.57 -9.70
CA VAL A 7 -16.92 14.49 -8.23
C VAL A 7 -15.64 15.13 -7.69
N ALA A 8 -14.58 15.16 -8.49
CA ALA A 8 -13.26 15.59 -8.04
C ALA A 8 -13.07 17.12 -8.06
N GLU A 9 -13.90 17.86 -8.81
CA GLU A 9 -13.74 19.32 -8.96
C GLU A 9 -14.24 20.14 -7.76
N ARG A 10 -15.04 19.57 -6.85
CA ARG A 10 -15.73 20.37 -5.81
C ARG A 10 -15.05 20.46 -4.46
N ASN A 11 -14.05 19.63 -4.13
CA ASN A 11 -13.38 19.70 -2.83
C ASN A 11 -11.88 19.40 -2.92
N ASN A 12 -11.07 20.39 -2.52
CA ASN A 12 -9.64 20.33 -2.19
C ASN A 12 -8.61 20.30 -3.34
N ASN A 13 -8.19 21.50 -3.74
CA ASN A 13 -6.98 21.75 -4.53
C ASN A 13 -5.68 21.22 -3.86
N ASP A 14 -5.65 21.04 -2.53
CA ASP A 14 -4.45 20.57 -1.82
C ASP A 14 -4.29 19.04 -1.89
N TYR A 15 -5.38 18.28 -2.04
CA TYR A 15 -5.32 16.83 -2.28
C TYR A 15 -4.82 16.51 -3.68
N PHE A 16 -5.13 17.36 -4.68
CA PHE A 16 -4.66 17.19 -6.04
C PHE A 16 -3.17 17.50 -6.20
N ARG A 17 -2.61 18.42 -5.40
CA ARG A 17 -1.22 18.90 -5.54
C ARG A 17 -0.17 17.98 -4.91
N SER A 18 -0.53 17.14 -3.93
CA SER A 18 0.39 16.11 -3.42
C SER A 18 0.47 14.87 -4.31
N PHE A 19 -0.38 14.75 -5.34
CA PHE A 19 -0.73 13.48 -5.96
C PHE A 19 -0.16 13.20 -7.35
N LEU A 20 0.70 14.03 -7.95
CA LEU A 20 1.19 13.74 -9.31
C LEU A 20 2.73 13.73 -9.44
N PRO A 21 3.44 12.75 -8.84
CA PRO A 21 4.54 12.13 -9.57
C PRO A 21 4.04 11.72 -10.96
N VAL A 22 4.92 11.76 -11.97
CA VAL A 22 4.61 11.50 -13.40
C VAL A 22 3.87 10.17 -13.65
N GLU A 23 3.80 9.29 -12.65
CA GLU A 23 3.31 7.91 -12.76
C GLU A 23 2.14 7.57 -11.81
N SER A 24 1.66 8.51 -10.99
CA SER A 24 0.61 8.21 -10.00
C SER A 24 -0.75 7.84 -10.60
N GLY A 25 -0.96 8.13 -11.89
CA GLY A 25 -2.15 7.74 -12.66
C GLY A 25 -2.04 6.39 -13.37
N LEU A 26 -0.87 5.74 -13.38
CA LEU A 26 -0.66 4.52 -14.18
C LEU A 26 -1.60 3.38 -13.80
N TRP A 27 -2.05 3.31 -12.55
CA TRP A 27 -3.01 2.30 -12.09
C TRP A 27 -4.37 2.35 -12.82
N LEU A 28 -4.73 3.50 -13.41
CA LEU A 28 -5.94 3.62 -14.25
C LEU A 28 -5.78 2.91 -15.60
N GLN A 29 -4.54 2.65 -16.02
CA GLN A 29 -4.20 1.99 -17.28
C GLN A 29 -3.90 0.49 -17.10
N VAL A 30 -3.82 0.02 -15.85
CA VAL A 30 -3.53 -1.39 -15.56
C VAL A 30 -4.79 -2.23 -15.72
N LEU A 31 -4.69 -3.31 -16.52
CA LEU A 31 -5.73 -4.32 -16.59
C LEU A 31 -5.73 -5.16 -15.31
N PRO A 32 -6.86 -5.22 -14.57
CA PRO A 32 -6.92 -6.03 -13.36
C PRO A 32 -6.87 -7.52 -13.71
N SER A 33 -5.99 -8.28 -13.06
CA SER A 33 -5.80 -9.70 -13.33
C SER A 33 -5.65 -10.51 -12.04
N SER A 34 -6.52 -11.52 -11.88
CA SER A 34 -6.43 -12.46 -10.77
C SER A 34 -5.20 -13.37 -10.89
N THR A 35 -4.79 -13.70 -12.12
CA THR A 35 -3.64 -14.58 -12.40
C THR A 35 -2.34 -14.01 -11.85
N VAL A 36 -2.12 -12.69 -11.99
CA VAL A 36 -0.93 -12.00 -11.46
C VAL A 36 -1.21 -11.30 -10.13
N ARG A 37 -2.35 -11.59 -9.48
CA ARG A 37 -2.75 -11.05 -8.17
C ARG A 37 -2.82 -9.52 -8.11
N THR A 38 -3.13 -8.87 -9.24
CA THR A 38 -3.34 -7.41 -9.32
C THR A 38 -4.83 -7.01 -9.30
N LEU A 39 -5.73 -7.99 -9.36
CA LEU A 39 -7.18 -7.77 -9.22
C LEU A 39 -7.52 -7.44 -7.76
N LEU A 40 -7.94 -6.20 -7.51
CA LEU A 40 -8.49 -5.77 -6.23
C LEU A 40 -9.96 -6.20 -6.13
N ASP A 41 -10.42 -6.54 -4.93
CA ASP A 41 -11.85 -6.72 -4.67
C ASP A 41 -12.58 -5.37 -4.72
N ASN A 42 -13.90 -5.40 -4.85
CA ASN A 42 -14.73 -4.21 -5.01
C ASN A 42 -14.57 -3.21 -3.85
N ILE A 43 -14.40 -3.68 -2.61
CA ILE A 43 -14.28 -2.81 -1.44
C ILE A 43 -12.90 -2.15 -1.45
N THR A 44 -11.84 -2.92 -1.66
CA THR A 44 -10.47 -2.40 -1.74
C THR A 44 -10.30 -1.43 -2.89
N PHE A 45 -10.86 -1.74 -4.07
CA PHE A 45 -10.84 -0.84 -5.21
C PHE A 45 -11.57 0.48 -4.90
N ARG A 46 -12.79 0.40 -4.34
CA ARG A 46 -13.55 1.59 -3.96
C ARG A 46 -12.80 2.45 -2.94
N LEU A 47 -12.24 1.84 -1.90
CA LEU A 47 -11.45 2.56 -0.89
C LEU A 47 -10.20 3.21 -1.49
N ALA A 48 -9.47 2.49 -2.37
CA ALA A 48 -8.30 3.03 -3.04
C ALA A 48 -8.64 4.23 -3.93
N VAL A 49 -9.77 4.16 -4.65
CA VAL A 49 -10.30 5.28 -5.45
C VAL A 49 -10.67 6.45 -4.57
N CYS A 50 -11.46 6.23 -3.52
CA CYS A 50 -11.89 7.31 -2.63
C CYS A 50 -10.71 8.01 -1.97
N LEU A 51 -9.71 7.26 -1.49
CA LEU A 51 -8.48 7.83 -0.90
C LEU A 51 -7.72 8.70 -1.90
N ARG A 52 -7.57 8.26 -3.15
CA ARG A 52 -6.85 9.02 -4.20
C ARG A 52 -7.59 10.27 -4.65
N LEU A 53 -8.92 10.24 -4.63
CA LEU A 53 -9.77 11.36 -5.04
C LEU A 53 -10.16 12.29 -3.87
N GLY A 54 -9.72 11.99 -2.64
CA GLY A 54 -10.17 12.71 -1.44
C GLY A 54 -11.68 12.57 -1.17
N ALA A 55 -12.32 11.54 -1.72
CA ALA A 55 -13.74 11.28 -1.53
C ALA A 55 -14.00 10.57 -0.19
N THR A 56 -15.25 10.63 0.27
CA THR A 56 -15.65 9.97 1.52
C THR A 56 -15.48 8.45 1.41
N CYS A 57 -14.59 7.90 2.23
CA CYS A 57 -14.27 6.47 2.29
C CYS A 57 -15.07 5.75 3.38
N ASN A 58 -15.28 6.43 4.52
CA ASN A 58 -15.86 5.87 5.73
C ASN A 58 -16.93 6.79 6.32
N ILE A 59 -17.77 6.22 7.17
CA ILE A 59 -18.59 6.99 8.12
C ILE A 59 -17.68 7.32 9.30
N SER A 60 -17.75 8.55 9.81
CA SER A 60 -16.95 8.94 10.96
C SER A 60 -17.30 8.10 12.19
N HIS A 61 -16.30 7.54 12.87
CA HIS A 61 -16.47 6.66 14.02
C HIS A 61 -15.24 6.67 14.93
N LEU A 62 -15.40 6.15 16.15
CA LEU A 62 -14.29 5.97 17.08
C LEU A 62 -13.53 4.68 16.73
N CYS A 63 -12.22 4.78 16.50
CA CYS A 63 -11.38 3.61 16.28
C CYS A 63 -11.16 2.84 17.60
N PRO A 64 -10.97 1.51 17.57
CA PRO A 64 -10.48 0.75 18.73
C PRO A 64 -9.16 1.26 19.33
N CYS A 65 -8.38 2.08 18.62
CA CYS A 65 -7.20 2.74 19.20
C CYS A 65 -7.52 3.99 20.03
N GLY A 66 -8.78 4.44 20.06
CA GLY A 66 -9.26 5.62 20.78
C GLY A 66 -9.31 6.91 19.96
N GLU A 67 -8.80 6.91 18.71
CA GLU A 67 -8.79 8.09 17.86
C GLU A 67 -10.03 8.19 16.97
N MET A 68 -10.40 9.42 16.62
CA MET A 68 -11.50 9.66 15.69
C MET A 68 -11.10 9.35 14.26
N VAL A 69 -11.86 8.46 13.62
CA VAL A 69 -11.77 8.21 12.19
C VAL A 69 -12.70 9.19 11.49
N TYR A 70 -12.14 10.04 10.63
CA TYR A 70 -12.92 10.92 9.77
C TYR A 70 -13.32 10.21 8.48
N SER A 71 -14.28 10.80 7.77
CA SER A 71 -14.77 10.28 6.49
C SER A 71 -13.71 10.18 5.39
N SER A 72 -12.58 10.88 5.52
CA SER A 72 -11.41 10.75 4.63
C SER A 72 -10.76 9.37 4.69
N GLY A 73 -10.92 8.62 5.79
CA GLY A 73 -10.40 7.24 5.92
C GLY A 73 -8.89 7.12 6.13
N HIS A 74 -8.13 8.23 6.21
CA HIS A 74 -6.67 8.20 6.33
C HIS A 74 -6.17 7.50 7.58
N HIS A 75 -6.92 7.62 8.69
CA HIS A 75 -6.57 6.97 9.95
C HIS A 75 -6.27 5.47 9.78
N GLY A 76 -7.03 4.76 8.93
CA GLY A 76 -6.83 3.33 8.70
C GLY A 76 -5.50 2.97 8.02
N LEU A 77 -4.83 3.94 7.40
CA LEU A 77 -3.54 3.76 6.73
C LEU A 77 -2.38 3.69 7.72
N SER A 78 -2.43 4.48 8.79
CA SER A 78 -1.39 4.57 9.82
C SER A 78 -1.71 3.85 11.13
N CYS A 79 -2.99 3.58 11.42
CA CYS A 79 -3.39 3.03 12.70
C CYS A 79 -2.79 1.63 12.96
N SER A 80 -2.16 1.47 14.12
CA SER A 80 -1.60 0.20 14.59
C SER A 80 -2.66 -0.88 14.86
N ARG A 81 -3.91 -0.45 15.14
CA ARG A 81 -5.07 -1.34 15.35
C ARG A 81 -5.89 -1.56 14.06
N SER A 82 -5.44 -1.04 12.92
CA SER A 82 -6.13 -1.24 11.64
C SER A 82 -6.08 -2.71 11.23
N ALA A 83 -7.25 -3.34 11.08
CA ALA A 83 -7.36 -4.73 10.63
C ALA A 83 -6.69 -4.97 9.26
N GLY A 84 -6.66 -3.94 8.41
CA GLY A 84 -6.08 -4.03 7.07
C GLY A 84 -4.54 -3.96 7.02
N ARG A 85 -3.84 -3.68 8.14
CA ARG A 85 -2.37 -3.54 8.13
C ARG A 85 -1.66 -4.80 7.65
N ILE A 86 -1.99 -5.95 8.26
CA ILE A 86 -1.36 -7.24 7.95
C ILE A 86 -1.71 -7.66 6.51
N SER A 87 -2.97 -7.50 6.11
CA SER A 87 -3.42 -7.85 4.75
C SER A 87 -2.70 -7.03 3.67
N ARG A 88 -2.53 -5.72 3.87
CA ARG A 88 -1.80 -4.86 2.92
C ARG A 88 -0.33 -5.29 2.79
N HIS A 89 0.34 -5.51 3.92
CA HIS A 89 1.73 -5.96 3.97
C HIS A 89 1.90 -7.31 3.27
N ALA A 90 1.09 -8.31 3.62
CA ALA A 90 1.09 -9.62 2.98
C ALA A 90 0.79 -9.55 1.47
N SER A 91 -0.07 -8.63 1.05
CA SER A 91 -0.39 -8.41 -0.37
C SER A 91 0.82 -7.88 -1.14
N ILE A 92 1.49 -6.84 -0.64
CA ILE A 92 2.71 -6.29 -1.26
C ILE A 92 3.82 -7.35 -1.29
N ASN A 93 4.04 -8.04 -0.17
CA ASN A 93 5.05 -9.10 -0.07
C ASN A 93 4.76 -10.24 -1.06
N GLY A 94 3.49 -10.62 -1.22
CA GLY A 94 3.06 -11.60 -2.22
C GLY A 94 3.26 -11.16 -3.67
N ILE A 95 3.11 -9.86 -3.98
CA ILE A 95 3.40 -9.33 -5.32
C ILE A 95 4.90 -9.44 -5.62
N ILE A 96 5.77 -9.04 -4.68
CA ILE A 96 7.24 -9.16 -4.86
C ILE A 96 7.63 -10.62 -5.09
N HIS A 97 7.11 -11.52 -4.26
CA HIS A 97 7.34 -12.97 -4.41
C HIS A 97 6.87 -13.50 -5.77
N GLY A 98 5.68 -13.10 -6.21
CA GLY A 98 5.14 -13.45 -7.53
C GLY A 98 6.00 -12.94 -8.68
N VAL A 99 6.48 -11.70 -8.62
CA VAL A 99 7.36 -11.11 -9.63
C VAL A 99 8.72 -11.83 -9.68
N LEU A 100 9.27 -12.24 -8.54
CA LEU A 100 10.48 -13.05 -8.52
C LEU A 100 10.24 -14.42 -9.17
N ALA A 101 9.09 -15.05 -8.89
CA ALA A 101 8.71 -16.32 -9.51
C ALA A 101 8.56 -16.20 -11.03
N THR A 102 7.97 -15.13 -11.56
CA THR A 102 7.88 -14.90 -13.01
C THR A 102 9.25 -14.66 -13.65
N ALA A 103 10.20 -14.10 -12.90
CA ALA A 103 11.60 -13.98 -13.31
C ALA A 103 12.42 -15.27 -13.12
N SER A 104 11.79 -16.40 -12.77
CA SER A 104 12.45 -17.68 -12.46
C SER A 104 13.48 -17.58 -11.33
N VAL A 105 13.27 -16.66 -10.40
CA VAL A 105 14.06 -16.50 -9.17
C VAL A 105 13.28 -17.13 -8.03
N PRO A 106 13.61 -18.38 -7.61
CA PRO A 106 12.94 -19.00 -6.49
C PRO A 106 13.22 -18.22 -5.21
N ALA A 107 12.19 -18.02 -4.41
CA ALA A 107 12.27 -17.26 -3.18
C ALA A 107 11.32 -17.83 -2.12
N ILE A 108 11.66 -17.62 -0.85
CA ILE A 108 10.82 -17.99 0.29
C ILE A 108 10.41 -16.72 1.04
N LEU A 109 9.17 -16.72 1.51
CA LEU A 109 8.69 -15.70 2.42
C LEU A 109 9.03 -16.10 3.85
N GLU A 110 9.30 -15.10 4.67
CA GLU A 110 9.34 -15.24 6.12
C GLU A 110 10.30 -16.35 6.64
N PRO A 111 11.58 -16.35 6.22
CA PRO A 111 12.53 -17.44 6.49
C PRO A 111 12.93 -17.56 7.97
N ASN A 112 12.74 -18.73 8.57
CA ASN A 112 12.97 -18.95 10.02
C ASN A 112 14.46 -18.91 10.43
N GLU A 113 15.37 -19.30 9.54
CA GLU A 113 16.79 -19.53 9.88
C GLU A 113 17.68 -18.29 9.71
N LEU A 114 17.10 -17.15 9.33
CA LEU A 114 17.81 -15.89 9.08
C LEU A 114 17.60 -14.85 10.19
N THR A 115 17.11 -15.31 11.33
CA THR A 115 16.85 -14.47 12.49
C THR A 115 18.19 -14.04 13.09
N ARG A 116 18.41 -12.72 13.19
CA ARG A 116 19.55 -12.16 13.92
C ARG A 116 19.31 -12.34 15.43
N ASP A 117 20.34 -12.10 16.24
CA ASP A 117 20.24 -12.09 17.71
C ASP A 117 19.21 -11.06 18.24
N ASP A 118 18.77 -10.12 17.39
CA ASP A 118 17.74 -9.11 17.68
C ASP A 118 16.30 -9.61 17.49
N GLY A 119 16.09 -10.87 17.10
CA GLY A 119 14.77 -11.47 16.90
C GLY A 119 14.04 -10.96 15.65
N LYS A 120 14.69 -10.18 14.78
CA LYS A 120 14.08 -9.68 13.54
C LYS A 120 14.24 -10.68 12.41
N LYS A 121 13.17 -10.83 11.63
CA LYS A 121 13.09 -11.72 10.46
C LYS A 121 12.81 -10.87 9.22
N PRO A 122 13.51 -11.08 8.09
CA PRO A 122 13.15 -10.43 6.84
C PRO A 122 11.82 -10.98 6.30
N ASP A 123 11.16 -10.20 5.45
CA ASP A 123 9.90 -10.61 4.81
C ASP A 123 10.10 -11.71 3.77
N GLY A 124 11.27 -11.75 3.13
CA GLY A 124 11.62 -12.81 2.21
C GLY A 124 13.06 -12.78 1.74
N ILE A 125 13.46 -13.88 1.10
CA ILE A 125 14.80 -14.10 0.57
C ILE A 125 14.78 -14.93 -0.71
N SER A 126 15.66 -14.62 -1.68
CA SER A 126 15.90 -15.48 -2.84
C SER A 126 16.75 -16.70 -2.49
N LEU A 127 16.38 -17.87 -3.02
CA LEU A 127 17.13 -19.12 -2.84
C LEU A 127 18.34 -19.23 -3.77
N VAL A 128 18.34 -18.46 -4.86
CA VAL A 128 19.48 -18.32 -5.76
C VAL A 128 20.21 -17.00 -5.53
N PRO A 129 21.51 -16.92 -5.83
CA PRO A 129 22.23 -15.67 -5.78
C PRO A 129 21.64 -14.62 -6.73
N TRP A 130 21.40 -13.42 -6.21
CA TRP A 130 20.95 -12.27 -6.99
C TRP A 130 22.13 -11.48 -7.53
N ARG A 131 23.14 -11.21 -6.70
CA ARG A 131 24.33 -10.45 -7.08
C ARG A 131 25.53 -10.81 -6.23
N MET A 132 26.71 -10.95 -6.84
CA MET A 132 27.98 -11.27 -6.14
C MET A 132 27.85 -12.52 -5.24
N SER A 133 27.18 -13.56 -5.73
CA SER A 133 26.93 -14.79 -4.97
C SER A 133 26.12 -14.60 -3.68
N ARG A 134 25.43 -13.46 -3.51
CA ARG A 134 24.58 -13.16 -2.37
C ARG A 134 23.10 -13.23 -2.74
N PRO A 135 22.25 -13.73 -1.84
CA PRO A 135 20.80 -13.72 -2.06
C PRO A 135 20.25 -12.29 -1.95
N LEU A 136 19.12 -12.05 -2.62
CA LEU A 136 18.29 -10.87 -2.40
C LEU A 136 17.49 -11.09 -1.12
N VAL A 137 17.59 -10.18 -0.16
CA VAL A 137 16.76 -10.15 1.05
C VAL A 137 15.96 -8.87 1.01
N TRP A 138 14.68 -8.92 1.36
CA TRP A 138 13.83 -7.73 1.39
C TRP A 138 12.93 -7.68 2.63
N ASP A 139 12.48 -6.46 2.92
CA ASP A 139 11.50 -6.13 3.93
C ASP A 139 10.53 -5.12 3.31
N THR A 140 9.23 -5.40 3.41
CA THR A 140 8.18 -4.59 2.82
C THR A 140 7.54 -3.71 3.87
N ILE A 141 7.41 -2.42 3.54
CA ILE A 141 6.76 -1.45 4.41
C ILE A 141 5.53 -0.89 3.72
N CYS A 142 4.41 -0.85 4.44
CA CYS A 142 3.21 -0.16 4.01
C CYS A 142 3.25 1.26 4.58
N VAL A 143 3.57 2.25 3.75
CA VAL A 143 3.64 3.65 4.16
C VAL A 143 2.29 4.33 3.96
N ASP A 144 1.91 5.19 4.91
CA ASP A 144 0.81 6.13 4.73
C ASP A 144 1.30 7.33 3.91
N THR A 145 0.86 7.45 2.67
CA THR A 145 1.23 8.59 1.81
C THR A 145 0.59 9.90 2.25
N LEU A 146 -0.37 9.85 3.18
CA LEU A 146 -1.15 10.98 3.68
C LEU A 146 -0.82 11.33 5.13
N THR A 147 0.27 10.77 5.68
CA THR A 147 0.78 11.25 6.98
C THR A 147 1.22 12.72 6.84
N PRO A 148 1.00 13.56 7.88
CA PRO A 148 1.40 14.96 7.87
C PRO A 148 2.84 15.21 7.42
N SER A 149 3.77 14.30 7.73
CA SER A 149 5.19 14.41 7.33
C SER A 149 5.44 14.33 5.81
N HIS A 150 4.49 13.81 5.03
CA HIS A 150 4.60 13.72 3.57
C HIS A 150 3.89 14.86 2.84
N LEU A 151 3.14 15.71 3.54
CA LEU A 151 2.39 16.81 2.93
C LEU A 151 3.20 18.11 3.00
N PRO A 152 3.57 18.72 1.85
CA PRO A 152 4.33 19.96 1.86
C PRO A 152 3.49 21.08 2.50
N GLY A 153 4.03 21.70 3.55
CA GLY A 153 3.41 22.85 4.23
C GLY A 153 2.60 22.56 5.49
N ILE A 154 2.47 21.30 5.92
CA ILE A 154 1.93 20.94 7.23
C ILE A 154 3.11 20.64 8.16
N CYS A 155 3.82 21.69 8.55
CA CYS A 155 4.61 21.65 9.78
C CYS A 155 3.62 21.85 10.93
N LEU A 156 3.70 21.00 11.96
CA LEU A 156 3.03 21.27 13.24
C LEU A 156 3.50 22.61 13.82
#